data_AF-A0A419DEY6-F1
#
_entry.id   AF-A0A419DEY6-F1
#
_cell.length_a   1.000
_cell.length_b   1.000
_cell.length_c   1.000
_cell.angle_alpha   90.00
_cell.angle_beta   90.00
_cell.angle_gamma   90.00
#
_symmetry.space_group_name_H-M   'P 1'
#
loop_
_entity.id
_entity.type
_entity.pdbx_description
1 polymer ?
#
loop_
_entity_poly.entity_id
_entity_poly.type
_entity_poly.pdbx_seq_one_letter_code
_entity_poly.pdbx_strand_id
1 'polypeptide(L)' 'MKCIYCQGEMARKTAPFHIDRKGYHLLFDAIPAWVCNQCGEAYFEEAEVNAIQEVLRKIDQETEKLAIAS' A
#
# COMPACT_ATOMS: atom_id res chain seq x y z
N MET A 1 6.16 16.58 8.59
CA MET A 1 4.84 16.54 7.93
C MET A 1 3.75 16.54 9.01
N LYS A 2 2.57 17.12 8.75
CA LYS A 2 1.40 17.04 9.63
C LYS A 2 0.39 16.06 9.04
N CYS A 3 -0.26 15.27 9.90
CA CYS A 3 -1.32 14.37 9.50
C CYS A 3 -2.52 15.17 9.00
N ILE A 4 -3.03 14.85 7.81
CA ILE A 4 -4.18 15.56 7.21
C ILE A 4 -5.44 15.29 8.03
N TYR A 5 -5.56 14.09 8.60
CA TYR A 5 -6.72 13.67 9.39
C TYR A 5 -6.79 14.32 10.77
N CYS A 6 -5.73 14.21 11.59
CA CYS A 6 -5.75 14.66 12.99
C CYS A 6 -4.83 15.84 13.32
N GLN A 7 -4.09 16.37 12.34
CA GLN A 7 -3.09 17.45 12.54
C GLN A 7 -1.91 17.08 13.45
N GLY A 8 -1.78 15.81 13.84
CA GLY A 8 -0.66 15.29 14.62
C GLY A 8 0.66 15.29 13.85
N GLU A 9 1.78 15.20 14.59
CA GLU A 9 3.11 15.07 13.99
C GLU A 9 3.34 13.69 13.40
N MET A 10 3.98 13.67 12.23
CA MET A 10 4.33 12.44 11.52
C MET A 10 5.83 12.18 11.55
N ALA A 11 6.20 10.91 11.59
CA ALA A 11 7.58 10.44 11.55
C ALA A 11 7.78 9.44 10.41
N ARG A 12 9.01 9.38 9.87
CA ARG A 12 9.40 8.34 8.91
C ARG A 12 9.50 7.00 9.63
N LYS A 13 8.71 6.03 9.19
CA LYS A 13 8.67 4.63 9.68
C LYS A 13 8.30 3.72 8.51
N THR A 14 7.88 2.49 8.80
CA THR A 14 7.21 1.61 7.85
C THR A 14 5.75 1.40 8.25
N ALA A 15 4.91 1.08 7.27
CA ALA A 15 3.51 0.70 7.47
C ALA A 15 3.16 -0.48 6.56
N PRO A 16 2.20 -1.33 6.98
CA PRO A 16 1.70 -2.39 6.12
C PRO A 16 0.81 -1.81 5.01
N PHE A 17 0.78 -2.49 3.87
CA PHE A 17 -0.20 -2.23 2.80
C PHE A 17 -0.92 -3.53 2.48
N HIS A 18 -2.25 -3.51 2.53
CA HIS A 18 -3.09 -4.66 2.26
C HIS A 18 -4.16 -4.30 1.23
N ILE A 19 -4.38 -5.21 0.27
CA ILE A 19 -5.45 -5.09 -0.71
C ILE A 19 -6.01 -6.45 -1.06
N ASP A 20 -7.34 -6.49 -1.18
CA ASP A 20 -8.11 -7.61 -1.70
C ASP A 20 -8.71 -7.20 -3.04
N ARG A 21 -8.32 -7.88 -4.13
CA ARG A 21 -8.88 -7.61 -5.46
C ARG A 21 -8.66 -8.79 -6.40
N LYS A 22 -9.52 -8.90 -7.42
CA LYS A 22 -9.39 -9.87 -8.53
C LYS A 22 -9.11 -11.32 -8.08
N GLY A 23 -9.63 -11.74 -6.93
CA GLY A 23 -9.46 -13.09 -6.41
C GLY A 23 -8.12 -13.38 -5.71
N TYR A 24 -7.32 -12.35 -5.40
CA TYR A 24 -6.12 -12.49 -4.58
C TYR A 24 -6.11 -11.50 -3.40
N HIS A 25 -5.32 -11.87 -2.39
CA HIS A 25 -4.99 -11.05 -1.23
C HIS A 25 -3.51 -10.71 -1.30
N LEU A 26 -3.15 -9.43 -1.26
CA LEU A 26 -1.76 -9.00 -1.22
C LEU A 26 -1.50 -8.21 0.05
N LEU A 27 -0.46 -8.62 0.79
CA LEU A 27 0.04 -7.95 1.98
C LEU A 27 1.52 -7.64 1.78
N PHE A 28 1.88 -6.39 1.98
CA PHE A 28 3.25 -5.96 2.24
C PHE A 28 3.37 -5.57 3.70
N ASP A 29 4.31 -6.17 4.43
CA ASP A 29 4.41 -5.98 5.88
C ASP A 29 5.00 -4.62 6.27
N ALA A 30 5.96 -4.10 5.49
CA ALA A 30 6.75 -2.95 5.88
C ALA A 30 7.18 -2.11 4.66
N ILE A 31 6.32 -1.18 4.26
CA ILE A 31 6.62 -0.19 3.21
C ILE A 31 7.02 1.14 3.87
N PRO A 32 8.09 1.82 3.40
CA PRO A 32 8.43 3.17 3.89
C PRO A 32 7.26 4.14 3.80
N ALA A 33 6.98 4.86 4.89
CA ALA A 33 5.86 5.78 4.98
C ALA A 33 6.10 6.89 6.00
N TRP A 34 5.31 7.95 5.91
CA TRP A 34 5.06 8.83 7.04
C TRP A 34 3.96 8.23 7.90
N VAL A 35 4.23 7.98 9.17
CA VAL A 35 3.24 7.45 10.12
C VAL A 35 2.95 8.51 11.18
N CYS A 36 1.68 8.83 11.37
CA CYS A 36 1.25 9.74 12.43
C CYS A 36 1.50 9.13 13.80
N ASN A 37 2.19 9.86 14.67
CA ASN A 37 2.48 9.38 16.04
C ASN A 37 1.25 9.39 16.97
N GLN A 38 0.12 10.00 16.54
CA GLN A 38 -1.09 10.10 17.34
C GLN A 38 -2.17 9.10 16.89
N CYS A 39 -2.55 9.10 15.61
CA CYS A 39 -3.65 8.26 15.11
C CYS A 39 -3.20 7.04 14.30
N GLY A 40 -1.90 6.90 14.01
CA GLY A 40 -1.36 5.76 13.25
C GLY A 40 -1.54 5.85 11.73
N GLU A 41 -2.16 6.91 11.21
CA GLU A 41 -2.35 7.10 9.77
C GLU A 41 -1.02 7.05 9.00
N ALA A 42 -0.99 6.29 7.89
CA ALA A 42 0.19 6.09 7.07
C ALA A 42 0.04 6.77 5.70
N TYR A 43 1.02 7.59 5.31
CA TYR A 43 1.12 8.18 3.98
C TYR A 43 2.37 7.68 3.27
N PHE A 44 2.16 7.03 2.12
CA PHE A 44 3.21 6.56 1.22
C PHE A 44 3.59 7.68 0.26
N GLU A 45 4.89 7.81 -0.06
CA GLU A 45 5.32 8.80 -1.05
C GLU A 45 5.06 8.26 -2.46
N GLU A 46 5.18 9.16 -3.44
CA GLU A 46 5.01 8.85 -4.85
C GLU A 46 5.84 7.63 -5.29
N ALA A 47 7.09 7.51 -4.81
CA ALA A 47 7.97 6.40 -5.15
C ALA A 47 7.42 5.04 -4.68
N GLU A 48 6.94 4.96 -3.43
CA GLU A 48 6.33 3.73 -2.92
C GLU A 48 5.00 3.43 -3.61
N VAL A 49 4.16 4.45 -3.85
CA VAL A 49 2.88 4.29 -4.57
C VAL A 49 3.11 3.76 -5.98
N ASN A 50 4.06 4.32 -6.73
CA ASN A 50 4.40 3.87 -8.08
C ASN A 50 4.87 2.40 -8.09
N ALA A 51 5.71 2.01 -7.11
CA ALA A 51 6.17 0.63 -7.00
C ALA A 51 5.03 -0.33 -6.67
N ILE A 52 4.15 0.02 -5.72
CA ILE A 52 2.96 -0.78 -5.37
C ILE A 52 2.07 -0.95 -6.61
N GLN A 53 1.77 0.13 -7.33
CA GLN A 53 0.91 0.08 -8.53
C GLN A 53 1.50 -0.83 -9.63
N GLU A 54 2.81 -0.78 -9.86
CA GLU A 54 3.45 -1.63 -10.86
C GLU A 54 3.41 -3.12 -10.46
N VAL A 55 3.54 -3.44 -9.17
CA VAL A 55 3.36 -4.82 -8.68
C VAL A 55 1.91 -5.27 -8.90
N LEU A 56 0.94 -4.46 -8.50
CA LEU A 56 -0.48 -4.77 -8.67
C LEU A 56 -0.84 -4.99 -10.13
N ARG A 57 -0.31 -4.18 -11.05
CA ARG A 57 -0.55 -4.33 -12.49
C ARG A 57 -0.09 -5.70 -13.01
N LYS A 58 1.08 -6.18 -12.55
CA LYS A 58 1.61 -7.49 -12.96
C LYS A 58 0.79 -8.64 -12.37
N ILE A 59 0.48 -8.58 -11.07
CA ILE A 59 -0.31 -9.62 -10.41
C ILE A 59 -1.71 -9.69 -11.02
N ASP A 60 -2.35 -8.55 -11.27
CA ASP A 60 -3.64 -8.47 -11.95
C ASP A 60 -3.61 -9.17 -13.32
N GLN A 61 -2.60 -8.87 -14.14
CA GLN A 61 -2.45 -9.46 -15.48
C GLN A 61 -2.28 -10.98 -15.44
N GLU A 62 -1.48 -11.50 -14.50
CA GLU A 62 -1.31 -12.96 -14.37
C GLU A 62 -2.53 -13.64 -13.76
N THR A 63 -3.20 -12.98 -12.81
CA THR A 63 -4.42 -13.52 -12.18
C THR A 63 -5.56 -13.64 -13.18
N GLU A 64 -5.72 -12.67 -14.09
CA GLU A 64 -6.70 -12.74 -15.17
C GLU A 64 -6.45 -13.95 -16.09
N LYS A 65 -5.19 -14.28 -16.40
CA LYS A 65 -4.86 -15.48 -17.19
C LYS A 65 -5.20 -16.77 -16.45
N LEU A 66 -4.95 -16.82 -15.13
CA LEU A 66 -5.31 -17.97 -14.30
C LEU A 66 -6.83 -18.20 -14.26
N ALA A 67 -7.62 -17.13 -14.22
CA ALA A 67 -9.08 -17.20 -14.21
C ALA A 67 -9.71 -17.60 -15.55
N ILE A 68 -9.00 -17.39 -16.68
CA ILE A 68 -9.46 -17.82 -18.01
C ILE A 68 -9.11 -19.29 -18.28
N ALA A 69 -8.04 -19.79 -17.65
CA ALA A 69 -7.60 -21.18 -17.79
C ALA A 69 -8.40 -22.18 -16.93
N SER A 70 -9.40 -21.71 -16.18
CA SER A 70 -10.28 -22.48 -15.29
C SER A 70 -11.69 -22.63 -15.82
#